data_AF-A0A926UQV1-F1
#
_entry.id   AF-A0A926UQV1-F1
#
_cell.length_a   1.000
_cell.length_b   1.000
_cell.length_c   1.000
_cell.angle_alpha   90.00
_cell.angle_beta   90.00
_cell.angle_gamma   90.00
#
_symmetry.space_group_name_H-M   'P 1'
#
loop_
_entity.id
_entity.type
_entity.pdbx_description
1 polymer ?
#
loop_
_entity_poly.entity_id
_entity_poly.type
_entity_poly.pdbx_seq_one_letter_code
_entity_poly.pdbx_strand_id
1 'polypeptide(L)'
;MTTISILPISGVSGEKSYRAIAGDKQWIGKTAGQALDGLTAQLAESEFGALLVIQNFNPDLFFSANQQKRLSELMDLWRVARDCGATLLLDQQAELDALVDAELQAATARTNALMQY
;
A
#
# COMPACT_ATOMS: atom_id res chain seq x y z
N MET A 1 -19.51 12.35 -19.96
CA MET A 1 -18.82 12.56 -18.68
C MET A 1 -17.39 12.10 -18.83
N THR A 2 -16.42 12.96 -18.52
CA THR A 2 -14.99 12.61 -18.58
C THR A 2 -14.51 12.32 -17.17
N THR A 3 -14.19 11.05 -16.88
CA THR A 3 -13.64 10.67 -15.59
C THR A 3 -12.18 11.11 -15.52
N ILE A 4 -11.84 11.90 -14.50
CA ILE A 4 -10.46 12.30 -14.22
C ILE A 4 -9.96 11.52 -13.00
N SER A 5 -8.86 10.78 -13.18
CA SER A 5 -8.17 10.10 -12.08
C SER A 5 -6.93 10.89 -11.68
N ILE A 6 -6.80 11.24 -10.40
CA ILE A 6 -5.58 11.87 -9.85
C ILE A 6 -4.88 10.86 -8.96
N LEU A 7 -3.64 10.52 -9.30
CA LEU A 7 -2.85 9.52 -8.60
C LEU A 7 -1.60 10.19 -7.99
N PRO A 8 -1.27 9.93 -6.71
CA PRO A 8 0.02 10.31 -6.18
C PRO A 8 1.11 9.46 -6.86
N ILE A 9 2.20 10.12 -7.27
CA ILE A 9 3.39 9.47 -7.81
C ILE A 9 4.61 9.86 -6.96
N SER A 10 5.45 8.88 -6.65
CA SER A 10 6.72 9.11 -5.96
C SER A 10 7.83 9.20 -6.99
N GLY A 11 8.53 10.35 -7.03
CA GLY A 11 9.73 10.50 -7.85
C GLY A 11 10.91 9.69 -7.30
N VAL A 12 11.98 9.55 -8.10
CA VAL A 12 13.22 8.83 -7.71
C VAL A 12 13.87 9.44 -6.46
N SER A 13 13.60 10.73 -6.15
CA SER A 13 14.07 11.42 -4.94
C SER A 13 13.12 11.34 -3.73
N GLY A 14 11.97 10.66 -3.86
CA GLY A 14 10.93 10.63 -2.82
C GLY A 14 10.01 11.86 -2.79
N GLU A 15 10.19 12.82 -3.70
CA GLU A 15 9.28 13.96 -3.83
C GLU A 15 7.89 13.50 -4.27
N LYS A 16 6.86 13.90 -3.51
CA LYS A 16 5.45 13.64 -3.83
C LYS A 16 5.04 14.54 -5.00
N SER A 17 4.67 13.93 -6.11
CA SER A 17 4.00 14.60 -7.23
C SER A 17 2.64 13.93 -7.47
N TYR A 18 1.82 14.53 -8.31
CA TYR A 18 0.48 14.04 -8.63
C TYR A 18 0.31 13.98 -10.14
N ARG A 19 -0.29 12.90 -10.63
CA ARG A 19 -0.64 12.71 -12.05
C ARG A 19 -2.15 12.73 -12.21
N ALA A 20 -2.66 13.63 -13.03
CA ALA A 20 -4.06 13.63 -13.45
C ALA A 20 -4.17 12.94 -14.82
N ILE A 21 -5.18 12.10 -15.02
CA ILE A 21 -5.41 11.31 -16.23
C ILE A 21 -6.88 11.41 -16.64
N ALA A 22 -7.14 11.69 -17.92
CA ALA A 22 -8.47 11.69 -18.52
C ALA A 22 -8.39 11.08 -19.92
N GLY A 23 -8.74 9.80 -20.05
CA GLY A 23 -8.61 9.07 -21.31
C GLY A 23 -7.15 8.97 -21.77
N ASP A 24 -6.83 9.56 -22.93
CA ASP A 24 -5.50 9.63 -23.53
C ASP A 24 -4.66 10.83 -23.05
N LYS A 25 -5.26 11.74 -22.27
CA LYS A 25 -4.61 12.95 -21.76
C LYS A 25 -4.12 12.74 -20.34
N GLN A 26 -2.92 13.26 -20.06
CA GLN A 26 -2.36 13.25 -18.71
C GLN A 26 -1.55 14.50 -18.43
N TRP A 27 -1.45 14.86 -17.15
CA TRP A 27 -0.60 15.95 -16.68
C TRP A 27 -0.02 15.64 -15.31
N ILE A 28 1.18 16.15 -15.02
CA ILE A 28 1.88 15.97 -13.74
C ILE A 28 2.08 17.33 -13.08
N GLY A 29 1.70 17.44 -11.80
CA GLY A 29 1.90 18.63 -10.98
C GLY A 29 2.54 18.29 -9.63
N LYS A 30 3.09 19.31 -8.95
CA LYS A 30 3.60 19.15 -7.58
C LYS A 30 2.48 18.96 -6.56
N THR A 31 1.28 19.45 -6.90
CA THR A 31 0.05 19.26 -6.11
C THR A 31 -1.03 18.63 -6.99
N ALA A 32 -2.03 18.01 -6.35
CA ALA A 32 -3.20 17.49 -7.05
C ALA A 32 -3.92 18.59 -7.85
N GLY A 33 -4.00 19.81 -7.30
CA GLY A 33 -4.55 20.98 -7.99
C GLY A 33 -3.76 21.33 -9.25
N GLN A 34 -2.43 21.44 -9.18
CA GLN A 34 -1.60 21.70 -10.36
C GLN A 34 -1.71 20.61 -11.42
N ALA A 35 -1.82 19.35 -11.00
CA ALA A 35 -2.03 18.23 -11.91
C ALA A 35 -3.37 18.36 -12.65
N LEU A 36 -4.43 18.74 -11.92
CA LEU A 36 -5.75 18.97 -12.47
C LEU A 36 -5.79 20.19 -13.40
N ASP A 37 -5.22 21.32 -12.97
CA ASP A 37 -5.22 22.58 -13.74
C ASP A 37 -4.55 22.41 -15.11
N GLY A 38 -3.43 21.68 -15.17
CA GLY A 38 -2.77 21.41 -16.45
C GLY A 38 -3.50 20.38 -17.31
N LEU A 39 -4.33 19.52 -16.72
CA LEU A 39 -5.18 18.60 -17.47
C LEU A 39 -6.46 19.28 -17.98
N THR A 40 -7.07 20.16 -17.19
CA THR A 40 -8.23 20.97 -17.61
C THR A 40 -7.86 21.94 -18.71
N ALA A 41 -6.63 22.49 -18.73
CA ALA A 41 -6.13 23.27 -19.87
C ALA A 41 -6.13 22.47 -21.20
N GLN A 42 -6.09 21.13 -21.15
CA GLN A 42 -6.16 20.26 -22.33
C GLN A 42 -7.57 19.75 -22.65
N LEU A 43 -8.50 19.84 -21.69
CA LEU A 43 -9.89 19.42 -21.81
C LEU A 43 -10.75 20.67 -22.03
N ALA A 44 -11.03 21.00 -23.29
CA ALA A 44 -11.83 22.16 -23.66
C ALA A 44 -13.11 22.28 -22.80
N GLU A 45 -13.41 23.50 -22.36
CA GLU A 45 -14.47 23.82 -21.39
C GLU A 45 -15.78 23.06 -21.70
N SER A 46 -16.10 22.10 -20.86
CA SER A 46 -17.43 21.51 -20.77
C SER A 46 -17.71 21.27 -19.29
N GLU A 47 -18.91 21.65 -18.87
CA GLU A 47 -19.36 21.68 -17.47
C GLU A 47 -18.77 20.54 -16.64
N PHE A 48 -17.93 20.92 -15.69
CA PHE A 48 -17.09 19.99 -14.93
C PHE A 48 -17.86 19.46 -13.72
N GLY A 49 -18.46 18.28 -13.85
CA GLY A 49 -18.89 17.46 -12.70
C GLY A 49 -17.78 16.50 -12.30
N ALA A 50 -17.10 16.75 -11.18
CA ALA A 50 -16.05 15.85 -10.66
C ALA A 50 -16.55 14.96 -9.52
N LEU A 51 -16.20 13.68 -9.61
CA LEU A 51 -16.28 12.72 -8.52
C LEU A 51 -14.87 12.52 -7.95
N LEU A 52 -14.66 12.89 -6.69
CA LEU A 52 -13.38 12.71 -6.00
C LEU A 52 -13.44 11.41 -5.17
N VAL A 53 -12.61 10.43 -5.53
CA VAL A 53 -12.43 9.19 -4.76
C VAL A 53 -11.08 9.27 -4.04
N ILE A 54 -11.10 9.32 -2.71
CA ILE A 54 -9.90 9.28 -1.86
C ILE A 54 -9.77 7.88 -1.28
N GLN A 55 -8.75 7.13 -1.70
CA GLN A 55 -8.44 5.84 -1.09
C GLN A 55 -7.48 6.06 0.09
N ASN A 56 -7.96 5.83 1.30
CA ASN A 56 -7.12 5.86 2.49
C ASN A 56 -6.34 4.55 2.61
N PHE A 57 -5.04 4.59 2.34
CA PHE A 57 -4.12 3.48 2.64
C PHE A 57 -3.80 3.48 4.12
N ASN A 58 -4.66 2.86 4.91
CA ASN A 58 -4.44 2.68 6.34
C ASN A 58 -3.40 1.57 6.59
N PRO A 59 -2.61 1.68 7.66
CA PRO A 59 -1.77 0.57 8.11
C PRO A 59 -2.62 -0.66 8.41
N ASP A 60 -2.01 -1.85 8.31
CA ASP A 60 -2.72 -3.09 8.65
C ASP A 60 -3.17 -3.04 10.11
N LEU A 61 -4.49 -3.14 10.30
CA LEU A 61 -5.14 -3.08 11.61
C LEU A 61 -5.04 -4.40 12.36
N PHE A 62 -4.78 -5.50 11.65
CA PHE A 62 -4.82 -6.86 12.17
C PHE A 62 -3.43 -7.41 12.44
N PHE A 63 -2.41 -6.90 11.75
CA PHE A 63 -1.00 -7.24 11.99
C PHE A 63 -0.10 -6.02 11.97
N SER A 64 0.49 -5.68 13.10
CA SER A 64 1.26 -4.44 13.23
C SER A 64 2.60 -4.50 12.51
N ALA A 65 3.12 -3.32 12.12
CA ALA A 65 4.45 -3.20 11.52
C ALA A 65 5.57 -3.77 12.41
N ASN A 66 5.42 -3.70 13.74
CA ASN A 66 6.38 -4.29 14.68
C ASN A 66 6.36 -5.83 14.64
N GLN A 67 5.17 -6.43 14.59
CA GLN A 67 5.03 -7.89 14.45
C GLN A 67 5.57 -8.37 13.10
N GLN A 68 5.29 -7.64 12.02
CA GLN A 68 5.84 -7.94 10.69
C GLN A 68 7.36 -7.86 10.66
N LYS A 69 7.94 -6.81 11.25
CA LYS A 69 9.40 -6.68 11.36
C LYS A 69 9.99 -7.86 12.14
N ARG A 70 9.41 -8.19 13.29
CA ARG A 70 9.89 -9.28 14.14
C ARG A 70 9.80 -10.63 13.45
N LEU A 71 8.70 -10.90 12.76
CA LEU A 71 8.50 -12.11 11.97
C LEU A 71 9.57 -12.22 10.86
N SER A 72 9.88 -11.13 10.16
CA SER A 72 10.95 -11.11 9.15
C SER A 72 12.31 -11.47 9.74
N GLU A 73 12.67 -10.87 10.87
CA GLU A 73 13.94 -11.15 11.57
C GLU A 73 14.05 -12.63 11.96
N LEU A 74 12.98 -13.22 12.51
CA LEU A 74 12.97 -14.63 12.90
C LEU A 74 12.99 -15.56 11.68
N MET A 75 12.33 -15.21 10.58
CA MET A 75 12.36 -15.99 9.34
C MET A 75 13.75 -15.97 8.68
N ASP A 76 14.48 -14.86 8.78
CA ASP A 76 15.87 -14.76 8.31
C ASP A 76 16.79 -15.64 9.16
N LEU A 77 16.65 -15.59 10.49
CA LEU A 77 17.40 -16.47 11.40
C LEU A 77 17.06 -17.95 11.19
N TRP A 78 15.78 -18.27 11.00
CA TRP A 78 15.32 -19.63 10.69
C TRP A 78 15.95 -20.14 9.40
N ARG A 79 16.00 -19.31 8.36
CA ARG A 79 16.60 -19.67 7.08
C ARG A 79 18.09 -19.98 7.21
N VAL A 80 18.85 -19.14 7.92
CA VAL A 80 20.27 -19.39 8.19
C VAL A 80 20.47 -20.69 8.97
N ALA A 81 19.71 -20.90 10.04
CA ALA A 81 19.80 -22.12 10.85
C ALA A 81 19.53 -23.37 9.98
N ARG A 82 18.44 -23.34 9.22
CA ARG A 82 18.05 -24.42 8.31
C ARG A 82 19.14 -24.71 7.27
N ASP A 83 19.69 -23.68 6.64
CA ASP A 83 20.71 -23.83 5.60
C ASP A 83 22.03 -24.39 6.16
N CYS A 84 22.30 -24.18 7.45
CA CYS A 84 23.40 -24.80 8.19
C CYS A 84 23.06 -26.19 8.79
N GLY A 85 21.86 -26.72 8.55
CA GLY A 85 21.39 -27.98 9.16
C GLY A 85 21.12 -27.89 10.67
N ALA A 86 21.04 -26.68 11.20
CA ALA A 86 20.69 -26.39 12.59
C ALA A 86 19.20 -26.02 12.72
N THR A 87 18.73 -26.00 13.96
CA THR A 87 17.38 -25.52 14.31
C THR A 87 17.48 -24.22 15.10
N LEU A 88 16.42 -23.40 15.03
CA LEU A 88 16.29 -22.25 15.92
C LEU A 88 16.29 -22.69 17.40
N LEU A 89 16.64 -21.76 18.28
CA LEU A 89 16.47 -21.94 19.72
C LEU A 89 14.99 -22.13 20.05
N LEU A 90 14.69 -22.91 21.09
CA LEU A 90 13.31 -23.27 21.46
C LEU A 90 12.42 -22.03 21.64
N ASP A 91 12.92 -20.99 22.32
CA ASP A 91 12.18 -19.75 22.56
C ASP A 91 11.93 -18.98 21.27
N GLN A 92 12.91 -18.97 20.34
CA GLN A 92 12.78 -18.31 19.05
C GLN A 92 11.82 -19.05 18.12
N GLN A 93 11.82 -20.38 18.17
CA GLN A 93 10.87 -21.20 17.42
C GLN A 93 9.44 -20.98 17.94
N ALA A 94 9.24 -20.99 19.27
CA ALA A 94 7.94 -20.71 19.88
C ALA A 94 7.44 -19.29 19.54
N GLU A 95 8.33 -18.29 19.54
CA GLU A 95 7.99 -16.93 19.12
C GLU A 95 7.63 -16.87 17.63
N LEU A 96 8.38 -17.56 16.77
CA LEU A 96 8.11 -17.64 15.34
C LEU A 96 6.74 -18.27 15.07
N ASP A 97 6.44 -19.41 15.71
CA ASP A 97 5.17 -20.12 15.54
C ASP A 97 4.00 -19.23 15.98
N ALA A 98 4.12 -18.54 17.12
CA ALA A 98 3.09 -17.61 17.60
C ALA A 98 2.85 -16.42 16.64
N LEU A 99 3.91 -15.89 16.03
CA LEU A 99 3.79 -14.80 15.05
C LEU A 99 3.20 -15.28 13.72
N VAL A 100 3.51 -16.51 13.30
CA VAL A 100 2.89 -17.12 12.11
C VAL A 100 1.40 -17.34 12.33
N ASP A 101 1.00 -17.85 13.48
CA ASP A 101 -0.41 -18.02 13.84
C ASP A 101 -1.14 -16.67 13.90
N ALA A 102 -0.51 -15.65 14.47
CA ALA A 102 -1.06 -14.29 14.51
C ALA A 102 -1.25 -13.70 13.10
N GLU A 103 -0.29 -13.89 12.20
CA GLU A 103 -0.40 -13.44 10.80
C GLU A 103 -1.51 -14.20 10.05
N LEU A 104 -1.67 -15.51 10.29
CA LEU A 104 -2.75 -16.31 9.70
C LEU A 104 -4.13 -15.82 10.16
N GLN A 105 -4.28 -15.54 11.45
CA GLN A 105 -5.49 -14.94 12.01
C GLN A 105 -5.75 -13.55 11.43
N ALA A 106 -4.71 -12.73 11.31
CA ALA A 106 -4.80 -11.40 10.71
C ALA A 106 -5.23 -11.46 9.24
N ALA A 107 -4.69 -12.39 8.45
CA ALA A 107 -5.10 -12.62 7.07
C ALA A 107 -6.59 -12.99 6.97
N THR A 108 -7.06 -13.87 7.86
CA THR A 108 -8.48 -14.23 7.95
C THR A 108 -9.35 -13.02 8.30
N ALA A 109 -8.91 -12.20 9.26
CA ALA A 109 -9.60 -10.98 9.65
C ALA A 109 -9.66 -9.95 8.51
N ARG A 110 -8.56 -9.80 7.75
CA ARG A 110 -8.51 -8.98 6.52
C ARG A 110 -9.56 -9.42 5.51
N THR A 111 -9.65 -10.72 5.24
CA THR A 111 -10.65 -11.27 4.31
C THR A 111 -12.08 -11.06 4.82
N ASN A 112 -12.33 -11.28 6.10
CA ASN A 112 -13.65 -11.04 6.69
C ASN A 112 -14.06 -9.56 6.63
N ALA A 113 -13.12 -8.64 6.88
CA ALA A 113 -13.39 -7.21 6.78
C ALA A 113 -13.73 -6.78 5.34
N LEU A 114 -13.11 -7.40 4.33
CA LEU A 114 -13.43 -7.16 2.91
C LEU A 114 -14.82 -7.68 2.52
N MET A 115 -15.26 -8.81 3.06
CA MET A 115 -16.57 -9.40 2.76
C MET A 115 -17.76 -8.66 3.40
N GLN A 116 -17.51 -7.74 4.34
CA GLN A 116 -18.54 -6.95 5.02
C GLN A 116 -18.89 -5.64 4.30
N TYR A 117 -18.22 -5.34 3.19
CA TYR A 117 -18.48 -4.21 2.30
C TYR A 117 -19.01 -4.68 0.94
#